data_AF-A0A7Y4QBL2-F1
#
_entry.id   AF-A0A7Y4QBL2-F1
#
_cell.length_a   1.000
_cell.length_b   1.000
_cell.length_c   1.000
_cell.angle_alpha   90.00
_cell.angle_beta   90.00
_cell.angle_gamma   90.00
#
_symmetry.space_group_name_H-M   'P 1'
#
loop_
_entity.id
_entity.type
_entity.pdbx_description
1 polymer ?
#
loop_
_entity_poly.entity_id
_entity_poly.type
_entity_poly.pdbx_seq_one_letter_code
_entity_poly.pdbx_strand_id
1 'polypeptide(L)'
;MKTRLLATIKKEVLILLRDQIGLSILFIMPMILILVMTLIQDSAFRTLNEKGIPVVFVDNDQDTLGLSIYKGLKGYSLCSLTDSIDGKPATAQTAKEAVSKGKFLMGIVIPKGATKAIRTNVSSLVNETFAIEAVPADSMIAKADSVTILLFIDPVVKESFIVTITSNLREFISSVKTQIMYQTFSEEIEEILPSETKAPNNMLAKTQIIKYKEEYGSNLIGEIVPNAVQHNVPAWS
;
A
#
# COMPACT_ATOMS: atom_id res chain seq x y z
N MET A 1 34.37 14.79 -54.81
CA MET A 1 34.43 14.52 -53.34
C MET A 1 33.41 13.46 -52.92
N LYS A 2 32.12 13.58 -53.29
CA LYS A 2 31.04 12.63 -52.94
C LYS A 2 31.29 11.17 -53.36
N THR A 3 31.90 10.94 -54.52
CA THR A 3 32.20 9.58 -55.04
C THR A 3 33.31 8.87 -54.27
N ARG A 4 34.30 9.60 -53.76
CA ARG A 4 35.38 9.03 -52.94
C ARG A 4 34.87 8.60 -51.57
N LEU A 5 33.98 9.39 -50.96
CA LEU A 5 33.36 9.04 -49.68
C LEU A 5 32.57 7.72 -49.79
N LEU A 6 31.71 7.59 -50.81
CA LEU A 6 30.92 6.37 -51.02
C LEU A 6 31.80 5.15 -51.32
N ALA A 7 32.89 5.33 -52.07
CA ALA A 7 33.85 4.26 -52.31
C ALA A 7 34.55 3.80 -51.02
N THR A 8 34.90 4.74 -50.14
CA THR A 8 35.48 4.42 -48.83
C THR A 8 34.48 3.70 -47.93
N ILE A 9 33.24 4.19 -47.83
CA ILE A 9 32.18 3.52 -47.05
C ILE A 9 31.97 2.08 -47.54
N LYS A 10 31.89 1.88 -48.87
CA LYS A 10 31.75 0.54 -49.45
C LYS A 10 32.92 -0.38 -49.09
N LYS A 11 34.14 0.15 -49.10
CA LYS A 11 35.35 -0.60 -48.72
C LYS A 11 35.30 -1.02 -47.24
N GLU A 12 35.01 -0.08 -46.35
CA GLU A 12 34.95 -0.35 -44.90
C GLU A 12 33.82 -1.34 -44.56
N VAL A 13 32.64 -1.18 -45.18
CA VAL A 13 31.51 -2.12 -45.00
C VAL A 13 31.88 -3.52 -45.47
N LEU A 14 32.57 -3.66 -46.61
CA LEU A 14 33.01 -4.96 -47.11
C LEU A 14 34.07 -5.61 -46.22
N ILE A 15 34.97 -4.81 -45.64
CA ILE A 15 35.97 -5.28 -44.68
C ILE A 15 35.28 -5.77 -43.41
N LEU A 16 34.33 -4.99 -42.87
CA LEU A 16 33.54 -5.37 -41.69
C LEU A 16 32.71 -6.65 -41.91
N LEU A 17 32.07 -6.80 -43.07
CA LEU A 17 31.31 -8.02 -43.42
C LEU A 17 32.20 -9.27 -43.54
N ARG A 18 33.48 -9.09 -43.86
CA ARG A 18 34.44 -10.20 -43.97
C ARG A 18 35.01 -10.60 -42.60
N ASP A 19 35.06 -9.68 -41.64
CA ASP A 19 35.45 -9.96 -40.26
C ASP A 19 34.26 -10.47 -39.43
N GLN A 20 33.93 -11.74 -39.63
CA GLN A 20 32.83 -12.42 -38.94
C GLN A 20 33.02 -12.47 -37.41
N ILE A 21 34.27 -12.47 -36.93
CA ILE A 21 34.57 -12.57 -35.49
C ILE A 21 34.36 -11.21 -34.83
N GLY A 22 34.92 -10.13 -35.42
CA GLY A 22 34.70 -8.77 -34.95
C GLY A 22 33.22 -8.38 -34.95
N LEU A 23 32.50 -8.75 -36.03
CA LEU A 23 31.05 -8.53 -36.12
C LEU A 23 30.28 -9.32 -35.07
N SER A 24 30.65 -10.58 -34.82
CA SER A 24 30.02 -11.41 -33.79
C SER A 24 30.19 -10.81 -32.40
N ILE A 25 31.40 -10.35 -32.05
CA ILE A 25 31.67 -9.74 -30.74
C ILE A 25 30.86 -8.45 -30.56
N LEU A 26 30.72 -7.63 -31.60
CA LEU A 26 29.97 -6.37 -31.57
C LEU A 26 28.50 -6.56 -31.17
N PHE A 27 27.88 -7.68 -31.55
CA PHE A 27 26.47 -7.95 -31.25
C PHE A 27 26.27 -8.93 -30.09
N ILE A 28 27.05 -10.01 -30.02
CA ILE A 28 26.89 -11.07 -29.03
C ILE A 28 27.21 -10.56 -27.62
N MET A 29 28.29 -9.78 -27.45
CA MET A 29 28.68 -9.26 -26.14
C MET A 29 27.58 -8.39 -25.49
N PRO A 30 27.05 -7.34 -26.15
CA PRO A 30 25.95 -6.56 -25.58
C PRO A 30 24.65 -7.36 -25.45
N MET A 31 24.36 -8.30 -26.37
CA MET A 31 23.17 -9.14 -26.26
C MET A 31 23.20 -10.03 -25.00
N ILE A 32 24.34 -10.64 -24.68
CA ILE A 32 24.52 -11.44 -23.46
C ILE A 32 24.34 -10.55 -22.23
N LEU A 33 24.93 -9.35 -22.21
CA LEU A 33 24.79 -8.41 -21.10
C LEU A 33 23.32 -8.05 -20.86
N ILE A 34 22.58 -7.72 -21.93
CA ILE A 34 21.16 -7.41 -21.87
C ILE A 34 20.37 -8.61 -21.35
N LEU A 35 20.64 -9.82 -21.84
CA LEU A 35 19.95 -11.05 -21.42
C LEU A 35 20.19 -11.35 -19.94
N VAL A 36 21.43 -11.22 -19.46
CA VAL A 36 21.75 -11.42 -18.04
C VAL A 36 21.05 -10.36 -17.19
N MET A 37 21.09 -9.09 -17.59
CA MET A 37 20.40 -8.01 -16.87
C MET A 37 18.88 -8.22 -16.85
N THR A 38 18.28 -8.63 -17.96
CA THR A 38 16.84 -8.89 -18.00
C THR A 38 16.46 -10.09 -17.14
N LEU A 39 17.26 -11.16 -17.10
CA LEU A 39 16.99 -12.30 -16.20
C LEU A 39 17.11 -11.91 -14.72
N ILE A 40 18.14 -11.13 -14.36
CA ILE A 40 18.31 -10.65 -12.98
C ILE A 40 17.12 -9.76 -12.59
N GLN A 41 16.76 -8.80 -13.45
CA GLN A 41 15.64 -7.91 -13.20
C GLN A 41 14.31 -8.66 -13.17
N ASP A 42 14.06 -9.58 -14.10
CA ASP A 42 12.82 -10.38 -14.16
C ASP A 42 12.64 -11.21 -12.89
N SER A 43 13.71 -11.81 -12.36
CA SER A 43 13.66 -12.53 -11.09
C SER A 43 13.29 -11.63 -9.89
N ALA A 44 13.80 -10.39 -9.89
CA ALA A 44 13.50 -9.40 -8.85
C ALA A 44 12.07 -8.85 -8.98
N PHE A 45 11.57 -8.67 -10.21
CA PHE A 45 10.22 -8.16 -10.48
C PHE A 45 9.13 -9.21 -10.25
N ARG A 46 9.29 -10.46 -10.71
CA ARG A 46 8.28 -11.51 -10.57
C ARG A 46 8.00 -11.89 -9.12
N THR A 47 9.04 -11.90 -8.27
CA THR A 47 8.87 -12.20 -6.83
C THR A 47 7.97 -11.17 -6.13
N LEU A 48 8.01 -9.90 -6.55
CA LEU A 48 7.20 -8.84 -5.98
C LEU A 48 5.78 -8.79 -6.58
N ASN A 49 5.63 -9.11 -7.87
CA ASN A 49 4.39 -8.84 -8.61
C ASN A 49 3.43 -10.04 -8.72
N GLU A 50 3.91 -11.29 -8.71
CA GLU A 50 3.06 -12.49 -8.88
C GLU A 50 2.65 -13.15 -7.56
N LYS A 51 3.49 -13.08 -6.51
CA LYS A 51 3.23 -13.75 -5.23
C LYS A 51 2.70 -12.83 -4.13
N GLY A 52 2.69 -11.52 -4.38
CA GLY A 52 2.41 -10.50 -3.37
C GLY A 52 3.50 -10.47 -2.29
N ILE A 53 3.57 -9.35 -1.57
CA ILE A 53 4.53 -9.19 -0.48
C ILE A 53 4.05 -10.03 0.71
N PRO A 54 4.87 -10.93 1.27
CA PRO A 54 4.47 -11.77 2.39
C PRO A 54 4.33 -10.92 3.65
N VAL A 55 3.09 -10.82 4.13
CA VAL A 55 2.73 -10.06 5.33
C VAL A 55 2.16 -11.01 6.37
N VAL A 56 2.73 -11.00 7.58
CA VAL A 56 2.14 -11.69 8.72
C VAL A 56 1.21 -10.76 9.48
N PHE A 57 0.00 -11.23 9.78
CA PHE A 57 -1.01 -10.48 10.49
C PHE A 57 -1.30 -11.10 11.85
N VAL A 58 -1.24 -10.29 12.91
CA VAL A 58 -1.53 -10.70 14.29
C VAL A 58 -2.66 -9.85 14.81
N ASP A 59 -3.82 -10.46 14.99
CA ASP A 59 -5.00 -9.82 15.58
C ASP A 59 -5.19 -10.25 17.04
N ASN A 60 -4.81 -9.37 17.96
CA ASN A 60 -5.09 -9.57 19.39
C ASN A 60 -6.39 -8.88 19.85
N ASP A 61 -7.04 -8.10 18.97
CA ASP A 61 -8.27 -7.38 19.27
C ASP A 61 -9.49 -8.27 19.03
N GLN A 62 -9.47 -9.07 17.96
CA GLN A 62 -10.51 -10.01 17.55
C GLN A 62 -11.91 -9.37 17.43
N ASP A 63 -11.95 -8.09 17.09
CA ASP A 63 -13.16 -7.28 16.99
C ASP A 63 -13.23 -6.59 15.61
N THR A 64 -14.19 -5.68 15.42
CA THR A 64 -14.52 -5.03 14.15
C THR A 64 -13.32 -4.41 13.43
N LEU A 65 -12.38 -3.78 14.14
CA LEU A 65 -11.18 -3.21 13.53
C LEU A 65 -10.29 -4.30 12.91
N GLY A 66 -9.97 -5.34 13.68
CA GLY A 66 -9.08 -6.42 13.24
C GLY A 66 -9.64 -7.19 12.05
N LEU A 67 -10.93 -7.52 12.11
CA LEU A 67 -11.65 -8.18 11.03
C LEU A 67 -11.71 -7.33 9.75
N SER A 68 -11.92 -6.02 9.88
CA SER A 68 -12.01 -5.11 8.72
C SER A 68 -10.66 -4.97 8.03
N ILE A 69 -9.59 -4.79 8.80
CA ILE A 69 -8.22 -4.71 8.28
C ILE A 69 -7.82 -6.04 7.63
N TYR A 70 -8.11 -7.18 8.27
CA TYR A 70 -7.79 -8.50 7.70
C TYR A 70 -8.47 -8.71 6.36
N LYS A 71 -9.78 -8.43 6.26
CA LYS A 71 -10.53 -8.56 4.99
C LYS A 71 -10.01 -7.60 3.93
N GLY A 72 -9.73 -6.34 4.28
CA GLY A 72 -9.22 -5.33 3.37
C GLY A 72 -7.85 -5.72 2.79
N LEU A 73 -6.93 -6.18 3.62
CA LEU A 73 -5.59 -6.58 3.19
C LEU A 73 -5.58 -7.91 2.43
N LYS A 74 -6.45 -8.86 2.79
CA LYS A 74 -6.58 -10.14 2.08
C LYS A 74 -7.13 -9.98 0.66
N GLY A 75 -7.93 -8.95 0.41
CA GLY A 75 -8.44 -8.62 -0.92
C GLY A 75 -7.41 -7.93 -1.84
N TYR A 76 -6.24 -7.55 -1.32
CA TYR A 76 -5.25 -6.77 -2.05
C TYR A 76 -4.23 -7.68 -2.75
N SER A 77 -4.20 -7.67 -4.08
CA SER A 77 -3.35 -8.55 -4.90
C SER A 77 -1.84 -8.41 -4.66
N LEU A 78 -1.41 -7.27 -4.11
CA LEU A 78 -0.02 -6.98 -3.79
C LEU A 78 0.39 -7.50 -2.40
N CYS A 79 -0.52 -8.07 -1.62
CA CYS A 79 -0.27 -8.62 -0.28
C CYS A 79 -0.61 -10.10 -0.20
N SER A 80 0.35 -10.89 0.28
CA SER A 80 0.11 -12.27 0.69
C SER A 80 -0.01 -12.33 2.20
N LEU A 81 -1.25 -12.25 2.69
CA LEU A 81 -1.55 -12.18 4.12
C LEU A 81 -1.61 -13.57 4.75
N THR A 82 -0.86 -13.80 5.82
CA THR A 82 -0.89 -15.04 6.60
C THR A 82 -1.07 -14.75 8.09
N ASP A 83 -1.94 -15.49 8.77
CA ASP A 83 -2.24 -15.39 10.21
C ASP A 83 -1.54 -16.47 11.06
N SER A 84 -0.81 -17.37 10.39
CA SER A 84 -0.10 -18.48 11.01
C SER A 84 1.38 -18.53 10.56
N ILE A 85 2.25 -18.90 11.50
CA ILE A 85 3.66 -19.13 11.26
C ILE A 85 3.95 -20.58 11.64
N ASP A 86 4.53 -21.35 10.72
CA ASP A 86 4.94 -22.75 10.95
C ASP A 86 3.80 -23.62 11.55
N GLY A 87 2.55 -23.38 11.12
CA GLY A 87 1.36 -24.13 11.55
C GLY A 87 0.73 -23.70 12.88
N LYS A 88 1.24 -22.63 13.51
CA LYS A 88 0.70 -22.05 14.76
C LYS A 88 0.18 -20.63 14.53
N PRO A 89 -0.83 -20.16 15.28
CA PRO A 89 -1.28 -18.77 15.18
C PRO A 89 -0.14 -17.81 15.49
N ALA A 90 0.00 -16.78 14.67
CA ALA A 90 1.05 -15.79 14.82
C ALA A 90 0.81 -14.94 16.08
N THR A 91 1.87 -14.74 16.86
CA THR A 91 1.93 -13.79 17.99
C THR A 91 2.84 -12.62 17.64
N ALA A 92 2.77 -11.52 18.38
CA ALA A 92 3.64 -10.36 18.16
C ALA A 92 5.14 -10.72 18.17
N GLN A 93 5.53 -11.64 19.07
CA GLN A 93 6.92 -12.06 19.20
C GLN A 93 7.37 -12.96 18.04
N THR A 94 6.54 -13.95 17.67
CA THR A 94 6.85 -14.81 16.51
C THR A 94 6.83 -14.03 15.20
N ALA A 95 5.96 -13.02 15.08
CA ALA A 95 5.91 -12.13 13.91
C ALA A 95 7.19 -11.31 13.78
N LYS A 96 7.67 -10.70 14.88
CA LYS A 96 8.94 -9.97 14.89
C LYS A 96 10.10 -10.86 14.45
N GLU A 97 10.21 -12.06 15.03
CA GLU A 97 11.27 -13.00 14.67
C GLU A 97 11.19 -13.46 13.22
N ALA A 98 9.99 -13.73 12.72
CA ALA A 98 9.80 -14.20 11.35
C ALA A 98 10.13 -13.09 10.33
N VAL A 99 9.83 -11.83 10.65
CA VAL A 99 10.25 -10.67 9.85
C VAL A 99 11.76 -10.46 9.91
N SER A 100 12.38 -10.52 11.10
CA SER A 100 13.83 -10.39 11.23
C SER A 100 14.63 -11.51 10.54
N LYS A 101 14.03 -12.69 10.36
CA LYS A 101 14.62 -13.83 9.62
C LYS A 101 14.34 -13.77 8.11
N GLY A 102 13.64 -12.76 7.62
CA GLY A 102 13.26 -12.61 6.21
C GLY A 102 12.21 -13.62 5.72
N LYS A 103 11.53 -14.35 6.62
CA LYS A 103 10.42 -15.25 6.24
C LYS A 103 9.21 -14.44 5.76
N PHE A 104 8.99 -13.29 6.38
CA PHE A 104 7.97 -12.30 5.99
C PHE A 104 8.65 -10.95 5.83
N LEU A 105 8.16 -10.14 4.91
CA LEU A 105 8.71 -8.81 4.66
C LEU A 105 8.06 -7.74 5.54
N MET A 106 6.85 -8.00 6.04
CA MET A 106 6.14 -7.11 6.94
C MET A 106 5.32 -7.89 7.97
N GLY A 107 5.21 -7.36 9.18
CA GLY A 107 4.34 -7.86 10.24
C GLY A 107 3.43 -6.75 10.75
N ILE A 108 2.13 -6.99 10.80
CA ILE A 108 1.13 -6.04 11.31
C ILE A 108 0.53 -6.64 12.58
N VAL A 109 0.67 -5.93 13.70
CA VAL A 109 0.14 -6.36 15.00
C VAL A 109 -0.88 -5.37 15.51
N ILE A 110 -2.12 -5.83 15.66
CA ILE A 110 -3.19 -5.07 16.28
C ILE A 110 -3.18 -5.38 17.78
N PRO A 111 -3.07 -4.37 18.66
CA PRO A 111 -3.07 -4.60 20.10
C PRO A 111 -4.47 -4.97 20.58
N LYS A 112 -4.53 -5.67 21.71
CA LYS A 112 -5.80 -6.02 22.34
C LYS A 112 -6.55 -4.77 22.79
N GLY A 113 -7.85 -4.69 22.50
CA GLY A 113 -8.70 -3.57 22.91
C GLY A 113 -8.57 -2.34 22.01
N ALA A 114 -7.98 -2.47 20.82
CA ALA A 114 -7.89 -1.42 19.83
C ALA A 114 -9.28 -0.88 19.44
N THR A 115 -10.24 -1.77 19.13
CA THR A 115 -11.61 -1.34 18.82
C THR A 115 -12.25 -0.62 20.01
N LYS A 116 -12.04 -1.14 21.23
CA LYS A 116 -12.58 -0.53 22.46
C LYS A 116 -12.02 0.87 22.70
N ALA A 117 -10.72 1.06 22.52
CA ALA A 117 -10.08 2.36 22.63
C ALA A 117 -10.65 3.37 21.61
N ILE A 118 -10.86 2.96 20.35
CA ILE A 118 -11.53 3.82 19.35
C ILE A 118 -12.94 4.19 19.81
N ARG A 119 -13.72 3.21 20.30
CA ARG A 119 -15.09 3.44 20.79
C ARG A 119 -15.11 4.44 21.95
N THR A 120 -14.27 4.25 22.97
CA THR A 120 -14.18 5.18 24.12
C THR A 120 -13.84 6.61 23.67
N ASN A 121 -12.87 6.77 22.76
CA ASN A 121 -12.51 8.09 22.25
C ASN A 121 -13.66 8.76 21.48
N VAL A 122 -14.37 7.97 20.67
CA VAL A 122 -15.52 8.46 19.93
C VAL A 122 -16.63 8.87 20.88
N SER A 123 -16.97 8.05 21.88
CA SER A 123 -17.98 8.38 22.89
C SER A 123 -17.62 9.64 23.69
N SER A 124 -16.35 9.82 24.07
CA SER A 124 -15.91 11.06 24.74
C SER A 124 -16.15 12.29 23.87
N LEU A 125 -15.80 12.22 22.59
CA LEU A 125 -15.98 13.33 21.64
C LEU A 125 -17.46 13.65 21.40
N VAL A 126 -18.31 12.62 21.30
CA VAL A 126 -19.76 12.77 21.18
C VAL A 126 -20.32 13.45 22.42
N ASN A 127 -19.95 12.98 23.62
CA ASN A 127 -20.39 13.55 24.89
C ASN A 127 -19.93 15.00 25.07
N GLU A 128 -18.68 15.33 24.73
CA GLU A 128 -18.18 16.71 24.72
C GLU A 128 -19.00 17.62 23.80
N THR A 129 -19.48 17.09 22.66
CA THR A 129 -20.30 17.84 21.70
C THR A 129 -21.71 18.11 22.23
N PHE A 130 -22.30 17.17 22.99
CA PHE A 130 -23.62 17.33 23.62
C PHE A 130 -23.57 18.08 24.97
N ALA A 131 -22.45 18.02 25.69
CA ALA A 131 -22.27 18.66 27.01
C ALA A 131 -22.03 20.18 26.96
N ILE A 132 -22.06 20.80 25.77
CA ILE A 132 -21.83 22.25 25.57
C ILE A 132 -22.85 23.12 26.36
N GLU A 133 -23.95 22.56 26.88
CA GLU A 133 -24.90 23.33 27.70
C GLU A 133 -24.70 23.24 29.23
N ALA A 134 -23.77 22.43 29.75
CA ALA A 134 -23.55 22.41 31.20
C ALA A 134 -22.12 22.01 31.61
N VAL A 135 -21.50 22.91 32.40
CA VAL A 135 -20.39 22.71 33.37
C VAL A 135 -19.00 23.25 32.95
N PRO A 136 -18.26 23.93 33.87
CA PRO A 136 -17.07 24.73 33.57
C PRO A 136 -15.82 23.92 33.24
N ALA A 137 -14.86 24.63 32.64
CA ALA A 137 -13.57 24.20 32.11
C ALA A 137 -12.53 23.68 33.14
N ASP A 138 -12.90 22.76 34.02
CA ASP A 138 -11.94 22.06 34.88
C ASP A 138 -12.32 20.58 35.10
N SER A 139 -12.34 19.82 34.01
CA SER A 139 -12.26 18.37 34.10
C SER A 139 -11.18 17.88 33.14
N MET A 140 -10.25 17.13 33.73
CA MET A 140 -9.03 16.62 33.12
C MET A 140 -9.27 16.10 31.70
N ILE A 141 -8.51 16.62 30.74
CA ILE A 141 -8.37 16.06 29.40
C ILE A 141 -7.99 14.58 29.58
N ALA A 142 -8.97 13.69 29.52
CA ALA A 142 -8.75 12.26 29.50
C ALA A 142 -7.94 12.00 28.24
N LYS A 143 -6.68 11.63 28.44
CA LYS A 143 -5.68 11.39 27.41
C LYS A 143 -6.31 10.51 26.32
N ALA A 144 -6.59 11.10 25.16
CA ALA A 144 -7.18 10.39 24.02
C ALA A 144 -6.36 9.13 23.76
N ASP A 145 -6.96 7.96 23.95
CA ASP A 145 -6.28 6.67 23.91
C ASP A 145 -5.94 6.36 22.45
N SER A 146 -4.76 6.79 22.00
CA SER A 146 -4.33 6.57 20.62
C SER A 146 -4.05 5.09 20.40
N VAL A 147 -4.84 4.43 19.56
CA VAL A 147 -4.54 3.05 19.13
C VAL A 147 -3.21 3.03 18.40
N THR A 148 -2.25 2.30 18.96
CA THR A 148 -0.91 2.13 18.35
C THR A 148 -0.84 0.75 17.70
N ILE A 149 -0.92 0.70 16.37
CA ILE A 149 -0.67 -0.51 15.59
C ILE A 149 0.85 -0.66 15.42
N LEU A 150 1.39 -1.84 15.74
CA LEU A 150 2.82 -2.10 15.60
C LEU A 150 3.11 -2.69 14.23
N LEU A 151 4.09 -2.12 13.54
CA LEU A 151 4.56 -2.57 12.24
C LEU A 151 6.01 -3.04 12.35
N PHE A 152 6.25 -4.30 11.99
CA PHE A 152 7.59 -4.85 11.77
C PHE A 152 7.86 -4.83 10.27
N ILE A 153 9.01 -4.28 9.87
CA ILE A 153 9.34 -4.10 8.45
C ILE A 153 10.76 -4.62 8.23
N ASP A 154 10.91 -5.46 7.20
CA ASP A 154 12.23 -5.88 6.72
C ASP A 154 12.88 -4.73 5.92
N PRO A 155 14.18 -4.41 6.13
CA PRO A 155 14.87 -3.31 5.44
C PRO A 155 14.95 -3.46 3.92
N VAL A 156 14.68 -4.65 3.36
CA VAL A 156 14.65 -4.90 1.91
C VAL A 156 13.35 -4.42 1.27
N VAL A 157 12.32 -4.09 2.06
CA VAL A 157 11.03 -3.59 1.56
C VAL A 157 11.17 -2.18 0.98
N LYS A 158 10.60 -1.97 -0.20
CA LYS A 158 10.56 -0.65 -0.84
C LYS A 158 9.67 0.30 -0.06
N GLU A 159 10.13 1.54 0.08
CA GLU A 159 9.40 2.62 0.77
C GLU A 159 7.98 2.83 0.24
N SER A 160 7.80 2.75 -1.09
CA SER A 160 6.49 2.90 -1.71
C SER A 160 5.45 1.93 -1.17
N PHE A 161 5.84 0.68 -0.88
CA PHE A 161 4.94 -0.30 -0.30
C PHE A 161 4.59 0.02 1.15
N ILE A 162 5.56 0.47 1.95
CA ILE A 162 5.35 0.88 3.34
C ILE A 162 4.32 2.02 3.37
N VAL A 163 4.49 3.03 2.51
CA VAL A 163 3.57 4.16 2.38
C VAL A 163 2.17 3.69 1.96
N THR A 164 2.06 2.78 0.99
CA THR A 164 0.77 2.24 0.56
C THR A 164 0.06 1.49 1.68
N ILE A 165 0.73 0.57 2.38
CA ILE A 165 0.11 -0.21 3.46
C ILE A 165 -0.27 0.68 4.64
N THR A 166 0.61 1.59 5.06
CA THR A 166 0.30 2.53 6.16
C THR A 166 -0.86 3.45 5.80
N SER A 167 -0.96 3.89 4.54
CA SER A 167 -2.09 4.70 4.06
C SER A 167 -3.40 3.92 4.06
N ASN A 168 -3.39 2.68 3.55
CA ASN A 168 -4.56 1.79 3.57
C ASN A 168 -5.00 1.47 4.99
N LEU A 169 -4.06 1.17 5.90
CA LEU A 169 -4.37 0.97 7.32
C LEU A 169 -5.02 2.21 7.93
N ARG A 170 -4.49 3.40 7.64
CA ARG A 170 -5.07 4.66 8.10
C ARG A 170 -6.49 4.87 7.57
N GLU A 171 -6.73 4.54 6.30
CA GLU A 171 -8.06 4.60 5.69
C GLU A 171 -9.03 3.64 6.38
N PHE A 172 -8.65 2.37 6.57
CA PHE A 172 -9.50 1.39 7.28
C PHE A 172 -9.83 1.82 8.71
N ILE A 173 -8.84 2.32 9.45
CA ILE A 173 -9.05 2.86 10.81
C ILE A 173 -10.02 4.04 10.76
N SER A 174 -9.87 4.93 9.78
CA SER A 174 -10.75 6.08 9.61
C SER A 174 -12.19 5.62 9.31
N SER A 175 -12.39 4.67 8.40
CA SER A 175 -13.71 4.12 8.09
C SER A 175 -14.38 3.49 9.31
N VAL A 176 -13.64 2.69 10.08
CA VAL A 176 -14.14 2.07 11.33
C VAL A 176 -14.49 3.14 12.36
N LYS A 177 -13.62 4.14 12.56
CA LYS A 177 -13.89 5.26 13.48
C LYS A 177 -15.15 6.01 13.09
N THR A 178 -15.33 6.31 11.80
CA THR A 178 -16.52 6.97 11.28
C THR A 178 -17.77 6.12 11.53
N GLN A 179 -17.73 4.82 11.28
CA GLN A 179 -18.85 3.92 11.54
C GLN A 179 -19.23 3.89 13.03
N ILE A 180 -18.25 3.77 13.93
CA ILE A 180 -18.48 3.79 15.37
C ILE A 180 -19.06 5.15 15.79
N MET A 181 -18.56 6.26 15.23
CA MET A 181 -19.08 7.60 15.48
C MET A 181 -20.56 7.73 15.12
N TYR A 182 -20.96 7.29 13.93
CA TYR A 182 -22.37 7.30 13.54
C TYR A 182 -23.25 6.45 14.44
N GLN A 183 -22.77 5.26 14.82
CA GLN A 183 -23.50 4.39 15.72
C GLN A 183 -23.71 5.05 17.08
N THR A 184 -22.65 5.56 17.70
CA THR A 184 -22.72 6.23 19.01
C THR A 184 -23.60 7.49 18.96
N PHE A 185 -23.48 8.34 17.93
CA PHE A 185 -24.37 9.49 17.79
C PHE A 185 -25.84 9.09 17.65
N SER A 186 -26.14 8.00 16.93
CA SER A 186 -27.52 7.54 16.76
C SER A 186 -28.12 7.03 18.07
N GLU A 187 -27.32 6.28 18.85
CA GLU A 187 -27.68 5.78 20.17
C GLU A 187 -27.99 6.94 21.15
N GLU A 188 -27.12 7.95 21.22
CA GLU A 188 -27.32 9.13 22.10
C GLU A 188 -28.55 9.97 21.70
N ILE A 189 -28.83 10.12 20.39
CA ILE A 189 -30.02 10.85 19.91
C ILE A 189 -31.31 10.09 20.25
N GLU A 190 -31.29 8.75 20.13
CA GLU A 190 -32.45 7.90 20.47
C GLU A 190 -32.76 7.96 21.98
N GLU A 191 -31.74 8.09 22.83
CA GLU A 191 -31.90 8.23 24.28
C GLU A 191 -32.50 9.59 24.69
N ILE A 192 -32.19 10.67 23.96
CA ILE A 192 -32.69 12.03 24.22
C ILE A 192 -34.11 12.25 23.64
N LEU A 193 -34.47 11.56 22.55
CA LEU A 193 -35.76 11.70 21.86
C LEU A 193 -36.54 10.38 21.83
N PRO A 194 -37.21 10.00 22.93
CA PRO A 194 -38.05 8.81 22.96
C PRO A 194 -39.33 9.11 22.17
N SER A 195 -39.40 8.60 20.95
CA SER A 195 -40.59 8.44 20.08
C SER A 195 -40.76 9.46 18.95
N GLU A 196 -40.93 8.89 17.74
CA GLU A 196 -41.54 9.50 16.54
C GLU A 196 -40.69 10.44 15.70
N THR A 197 -39.40 10.16 15.52
CA THR A 197 -38.79 10.51 14.23
C THR A 197 -37.89 9.36 13.80
N LYS A 198 -38.34 8.60 12.80
CA LYS A 198 -37.53 7.61 12.09
C LYS A 198 -36.14 8.19 11.91
N ALA A 199 -35.12 7.40 12.27
CA ALA A 199 -33.70 7.68 12.09
C ALA A 199 -33.51 8.59 10.88
N PRO A 200 -32.76 9.71 10.98
CA PRO A 200 -32.63 10.64 9.87
C PRO A 200 -32.03 9.91 8.66
N ASN A 201 -32.91 9.39 7.80
CA ASN A 201 -32.61 8.61 6.59
C ASN A 201 -31.75 9.40 5.60
N ASN A 202 -31.53 10.69 5.87
CA ASN A 202 -30.80 11.63 5.04
C ASN A 202 -29.45 12.09 5.61
N MET A 203 -29.01 11.62 6.79
CA MET A 203 -27.61 11.88 7.19
C MET A 203 -26.62 10.97 6.44
N LEU A 204 -27.03 9.74 6.08
CA LEU A 204 -26.25 8.84 5.23
C LEU A 204 -26.03 9.42 3.81
N ALA A 205 -26.97 10.22 3.31
CA ALA A 205 -26.86 10.91 2.03
C ALA A 205 -25.84 12.06 2.05
N LYS A 206 -25.56 12.63 3.24
CA LYS A 206 -24.49 13.63 3.45
C LYS A 206 -23.14 13.01 3.84
N THR A 207 -23.08 11.73 4.17
CA THR A 207 -21.81 11.00 4.40
C THR A 207 -21.22 10.39 3.13
N GLN A 208 -21.84 10.55 1.96
CA GLN A 208 -21.13 10.36 0.68
C GLN A 208 -20.14 11.52 0.41
N ILE A 209 -19.27 11.80 1.38
CA ILE A 209 -18.08 12.61 1.22
C ILE A 209 -16.96 11.65 1.61
N ILE A 210 -16.70 10.60 0.82
CA ILE A 210 -15.68 10.70 -0.22
C ILE A 210 -16.12 9.92 -1.47
N LYS A 211 -16.39 10.64 -2.57
CA LYS A 211 -16.33 10.06 -3.91
C LYS A 211 -14.93 10.33 -4.44
N TYR A 212 -14.10 9.30 -4.50
CA TYR A 212 -12.88 9.37 -5.28
C TYR A 212 -13.28 9.28 -6.75
N LYS A 213 -13.22 10.43 -7.43
CA LYS A 213 -13.10 10.47 -8.88
C LYS A 213 -11.61 10.44 -9.15
N GLU A 214 -11.09 9.27 -9.50
CA GLU A 214 -9.77 9.19 -10.12
C GLU A 214 -9.89 9.81 -11.52
N GLU A 215 -9.72 11.12 -11.59
CA GLU A 215 -9.23 11.73 -12.81
C GLU A 215 -7.72 11.59 -12.80
N TYR A 216 -7.23 10.72 -13.66
CA TYR A 216 -5.84 10.75 -14.05
C TYR A 216 -5.54 12.17 -14.51
N GLY A 217 -4.63 12.83 -13.81
CA GLY A 217 -4.01 14.08 -14.25
C GLY A 217 -3.12 13.81 -15.45
N SER A 218 -3.73 13.42 -16.56
CA SER A 218 -3.11 13.35 -17.87
C SER A 218 -4.08 14.00 -18.85
N ASN A 219 -3.95 15.32 -18.97
CA ASN A 219 -4.23 16.00 -20.23
C ASN A 219 -3.07 15.75 -21.21
N LEU A 220 -2.66 14.50 -21.36
CA LEU A 220 -1.75 14.07 -22.42
C LEU A 220 -2.50 13.03 -23.25
N ILE A 221 -3.45 13.54 -24.04
CA ILE A 221 -3.66 13.00 -25.38
C ILE A 221 -2.28 13.00 -26.04
N GLY A 222 -1.67 11.83 -26.09
CA GLY A 222 -0.41 11.59 -26.78
C GLY A 222 0.83 11.87 -25.94
N GLU A 223 1.14 11.02 -24.97
CA GLU A 223 2.54 10.78 -24.64
C GLU A 223 2.82 9.27 -24.57
N ILE A 224 3.78 8.88 -25.40
CA ILE A 224 4.18 7.50 -25.66
C ILE A 224 4.78 6.95 -24.36
N VAL A 225 4.15 5.94 -23.78
CA VAL A 225 4.74 5.18 -22.66
C VAL A 225 6.03 4.54 -23.20
N PRO A 226 7.22 4.85 -22.63
CA PRO A 226 8.45 4.32 -23.14
C PRO A 226 8.49 2.82 -22.85
N ASN A 227 8.52 2.03 -23.92
CA ASN A 227 8.79 0.60 -23.89
C ASN A 227 10.18 0.35 -23.27
N ALA A 228 10.37 -0.75 -22.54
CA ALA A 228 11.63 -1.17 -21.90
C ALA A 228 12.89 -1.11 -22.81
N VAL A 229 12.73 -1.15 -24.13
CA VAL A 229 13.78 -0.93 -25.13
C VAL A 229 14.29 0.52 -25.11
N GLN A 230 13.44 1.52 -24.86
CA GLN A 230 13.81 2.94 -24.77
C GLN A 230 14.50 3.30 -23.44
N HIS A 231 14.26 2.52 -22.38
CA HIS A 231 14.90 2.71 -21.08
C HIS A 231 16.33 2.14 -21.02
N ASN A 232 16.66 1.20 -21.91
CA ASN A 232 17.92 0.44 -21.86
C ASN A 232 18.92 0.81 -22.96
N VAL A 233 18.64 1.80 -23.81
CA VAL A 233 19.57 2.24 -24.86
C VAL A 233 20.19 3.60 -24.46
N PRO A 234 21.52 3.74 -24.41
CA PRO A 234 22.17 4.99 -24.03
C PRO A 234 21.91 6.09 -25.07
N ALA A 235 21.73 7.32 -24.60
CA ALA A 235 21.47 8.49 -25.43
C ALA A 235 22.74 8.98 -26.17
N TRP A 236 23.22 8.24 -27.17
CA TRP A 236 23.96 8.77 -28.32
C TRP A 236 23.56 7.98 -29.58
N SER A 237 22.55 8.51 -30.26
CA SER A 237 22.33 8.40 -31.71
C SER A 237 21.98 9.78 -32.23
#